data_AF-A0A6P8CAR3-F1
#
_entry.id   AF-A0A6P8CAR3-F1
#
_cell.length_a   1.000
_cell.length_b   1.000
_cell.length_c   1.000
_cell.angle_alpha   90.00
_cell.angle_beta   90.00
_cell.angle_gamma   90.00
#
_symmetry.space_group_name_H-M   'P 1'
#
loop_
_entity.id
_entity.type
_entity.pdbx_description
1 polymer ?
#
loop_
_entity_poly.entity_id
_entity_poly.type
_entity_poly.pdbx_seq_one_letter_code
_entity_poly.pdbx_strand_id
1 'polypeptide(L)'
;MELELQHASSFRSNRSDTERSLPAEGRVDDEVKLQWAAIDRLPTFRRLRTSLFDDGKVSGSQNNPDVAGKRVVDIMKLGGLERHMFIENLLKRVEDDNFRLLQKLKERIDRQEKLMTFNIIACQTKT
;
A
#
# COMPACT_ATOMS: atom_id res chain seq x y z
N MET A 1 25.92 -34.27 3.23
CA MET A 1 24.54 -34.18 3.74
C MET A 1 23.90 -33.02 3.01
N GLU A 2 23.37 -33.32 1.83
CA GLU A 2 22.53 -32.40 1.06
C GLU A 2 21.22 -32.24 1.82
N LEU A 3 20.81 -31.01 2.10
CA LEU A 3 19.44 -30.71 2.47
C LEU A 3 18.82 -30.02 1.27
N GLU A 4 18.23 -30.84 0.40
CA GLU A 4 17.26 -30.40 -0.58
C GLU A 4 16.09 -29.74 0.15
N LEU A 5 15.98 -28.43 0.06
CA LEU A 5 14.72 -27.73 0.27
C LEU A 5 14.02 -27.61 -1.08
N GLN A 6 13.35 -28.68 -1.48
CA GLN A 6 12.32 -28.62 -2.51
C GLN A 6 11.06 -27.98 -1.92
N HIS A 7 10.93 -26.66 -2.08
CA HIS A 7 9.63 -26.01 -2.03
C HIS A 7 9.39 -25.34 -3.38
N ALA A 8 8.67 -26.06 -4.24
CA ALA A 8 8.11 -25.51 -5.44
C ALA A 8 7.06 -24.44 -5.09
N SER A 9 7.29 -23.20 -5.53
CA SER A 9 6.24 -22.36 -6.10
C SER A 9 6.84 -21.48 -7.18
N SER A 10 6.78 -21.98 -8.42
CA SER A 10 7.14 -21.23 -9.61
C SER A 10 6.01 -20.26 -9.95
N PHE A 11 6.11 -19.02 -9.48
CA PHE A 11 5.48 -17.89 -10.17
C PHE A 11 6.52 -17.23 -11.08
N ARG A 12 6.90 -17.94 -12.15
CA ARG A 12 7.60 -17.32 -13.27
C ARG A 12 6.57 -16.60 -14.14
N SER A 13 6.14 -15.42 -13.69
CA SER A 13 5.46 -14.48 -14.58
C SER A 13 6.47 -14.02 -15.62
N ASN A 14 6.20 -14.38 -16.87
CA ASN A 14 6.93 -13.93 -18.04
C ASN A 14 6.84 -12.39 -18.13
N ARG A 15 7.84 -11.68 -17.61
CA ARG A 15 8.00 -10.23 -17.85
C ARG A 15 8.59 -10.10 -19.25
N SER A 16 7.72 -9.91 -20.24
CA SER A 16 8.13 -9.35 -21.52
C SER A 16 8.60 -7.91 -21.26
N ASP A 17 9.87 -7.66 -21.53
CA ASP A 17 10.48 -6.33 -21.57
C ASP A 17 9.72 -5.47 -22.57
N THR A 18 8.74 -4.73 -22.06
CA THR A 18 8.23 -3.54 -22.73
C THR A 18 8.64 -2.41 -21.83
N GLU A 19 9.77 -1.78 -22.16
CA GLU A 19 10.14 -0.46 -21.67
C GLU A 19 9.03 0.51 -22.06
N ARG A 20 7.93 0.48 -21.31
CA ARG A 20 6.84 1.41 -21.43
C ARG A 20 7.16 2.51 -20.44
N SER A 21 7.63 3.63 -20.97
CA SER A 21 7.77 4.90 -20.27
C SER A 21 6.64 5.08 -19.27
N LEU A 22 6.91 4.81 -17.99
CA LEU A 22 5.94 4.98 -16.93
C LEU A 22 5.59 6.47 -16.84
N PRO A 23 4.29 6.83 -16.71
CA PRO A 23 3.91 8.20 -16.38
C PRO A 23 4.66 8.62 -15.11
N ALA A 24 4.98 9.92 -15.00
CA ALA A 24 5.79 10.45 -13.89
C ALA A 24 5.28 9.99 -12.50
N GLU A 25 3.96 9.80 -12.35
CA GLU A 25 3.32 9.27 -11.14
C GLU A 25 3.79 7.85 -10.74
N GLY A 26 4.00 6.95 -11.71
CA GLY A 26 4.43 5.58 -11.42
C GLY A 26 5.84 5.52 -10.83
N ARG A 27 6.72 6.45 -11.23
CA ARG A 27 8.09 6.54 -10.70
C ARG A 27 8.11 7.00 -9.24
N VAL A 28 7.24 7.95 -8.89
CA VAL A 28 7.12 8.47 -7.52
C VAL A 28 6.58 7.40 -6.58
N ASP A 29 5.57 6.64 -7.02
CA ASP A 29 5.02 5.53 -6.25
C ASP A 29 6.06 4.42 -6.01
N ASP A 30 6.87 4.09 -7.02
CA ASP A 30 7.94 3.09 -6.87
C ASP A 30 9.06 3.55 -5.92
N GLU A 31 9.41 4.84 -5.92
CA GLU A 31 10.34 5.40 -4.93
C GLU A 31 9.78 5.28 -3.50
N VAL A 32 8.51 5.64 -3.30
CA VAL A 32 7.85 5.54 -2.00
C VAL A 32 7.80 4.09 -1.51
N LYS A 33 7.56 3.12 -2.40
CA LYS A 33 7.63 1.69 -2.06
C LYS A 33 9.03 1.26 -1.63
N LEU A 34 10.07 1.74 -2.31
CA LEU A 34 11.46 1.44 -1.94
C LEU A 34 11.79 2.01 -0.55
N GLN A 35 11.32 3.22 -0.24
CA GLN A 35 11.50 3.81 1.09
C GLN A 35 10.76 3.02 2.19
N TRP A 36 9.52 2.56 1.93
CA TRP A 36 8.80 1.68 2.86
C TRP A 36 9.50 0.35 3.09
N ALA A 37 10.05 -0.27 2.03
CA ALA A 37 10.83 -1.49 2.16
C ALA A 37 12.10 -1.29 2.99
N ALA A 38 12.74 -0.12 2.90
CA ALA A 38 13.87 0.23 3.76
C ALA A 38 13.45 0.38 5.23
N ILE A 39 12.29 0.98 5.51
CA ILE A 39 11.75 1.10 6.87
C ILE A 39 11.42 -0.28 7.46
N ASP A 40 10.84 -1.19 6.67
CA ASP A 40 10.44 -2.51 7.16
C ASP A 40 11.65 -3.40 7.53
N ARG A 41 12.79 -3.18 6.88
CA ARG A 41 14.06 -3.84 7.19
C ARG A 41 14.72 -3.33 8.48
N LEU A 42 14.21 -2.27 9.11
CA LEU A 42 14.76 -1.74 10.36
C LEU A 42 14.43 -2.64 11.56
N PRO A 43 15.27 -2.68 12.60
CA PRO A 43 14.92 -3.30 13.87
C PRO A 43 13.63 -2.70 14.45
N THR A 44 12.85 -3.51 15.19
CA THR A 44 11.49 -3.16 15.68
C THR A 44 11.40 -1.75 16.27
N PHE A 45 12.35 -1.37 17.12
CA PHE A 45 12.36 -0.06 17.75
C PHE A 45 12.51 1.11 16.77
N ARG A 46 13.39 0.96 15.77
CA ARG A 46 13.59 2.00 14.75
C ARG A 46 12.43 2.01 13.75
N ARG A 47 11.89 0.84 13.42
CA ARG A 47 10.72 0.71 12.54
C ARG A 47 9.49 1.46 13.09
N LEU A 48 9.20 1.34 14.39
CA LEU A 48 8.05 1.99 15.02
C LEU A 48 8.16 3.53 15.08
N ARG A 49 9.37 4.08 15.05
CA ARG A 49 9.61 5.52 15.21
C ARG A 49 9.89 6.22 13.89
N THR A 50 10.03 5.48 12.80
CA THR A 50 10.39 6.02 11.48
C THR A 50 9.17 5.98 10.57
N SER A 51 8.84 7.11 9.94
CA SER A 51 7.74 7.19 8.97
C SER A 51 8.11 8.10 7.81
N LEU A 52 7.39 7.93 6.68
CA LEU A 52 7.40 8.88 5.59
C LEU A 52 6.62 10.13 5.97
N PHE A 53 7.30 11.26 5.93
CA PHE A 53 6.75 12.58 6.20
C PHE A 53 6.65 13.34 4.88
N ASP A 54 5.47 13.90 4.63
CA ASP A 54 5.23 14.82 3.53
C ASP A 54 5.52 16.24 4.02
N ASP A 55 6.57 16.86 3.49
CA ASP A 55 6.98 18.20 3.91
C ASP A 55 5.97 19.29 3.58
N GLY A 56 4.95 19.00 2.75
CA GLY A 56 3.88 19.94 2.46
C GLY A 56 4.40 21.31 2.02
N LYS A 57 5.62 21.40 1.47
CA LYS A 57 6.09 22.62 0.82
C LYS A 57 5.15 22.85 -0.35
N VAL A 58 4.17 23.70 -0.10
CA VAL A 58 3.38 24.41 -1.09
C VAL A 58 4.38 25.25 -1.88
N SER A 59 5.12 24.61 -2.79
CA SER A 59 5.60 25.29 -3.97
C SER A 59 4.34 25.88 -4.59
N GLY A 60 4.30 27.21 -4.71
CA GLY A 60 3.13 27.99 -5.18
C GLY A 60 2.76 27.72 -6.64
N SER A 61 2.85 26.49 -7.10
CA SER A 61 2.31 26.02 -8.37
C SER A 61 1.09 25.15 -8.07
N GLN A 62 -0.09 25.73 -8.20
CA GLN A 62 -1.40 25.08 -8.08
C GLN A 62 -1.65 23.98 -9.15
N ASN A 63 -0.60 23.48 -9.81
CA ASN A 63 -0.73 22.63 -10.99
C ASN A 63 -0.25 21.18 -10.79
N ASN A 64 0.19 20.77 -9.59
CA ASN A 64 0.34 19.35 -9.22
C ASN A 64 0.56 19.22 -7.70
N PRO A 65 -0.46 18.82 -6.92
CA PRO A 65 -0.31 18.61 -5.47
C PRO A 65 0.55 17.37 -5.10
N ASP A 66 0.98 16.56 -6.07
CA ASP A 66 1.55 15.23 -5.83
C ASP A 66 3.08 15.13 -5.98
N VAL A 67 3.80 16.27 -6.08
CA VAL A 67 5.27 16.29 -6.27
C VAL A 67 5.98 17.04 -5.13
N ALA A 68 5.55 16.83 -3.89
CA ALA A 68 6.39 17.07 -2.73
C ALA A 68 7.02 15.72 -2.32
N GLY A 69 8.33 15.59 -2.47
CA GLY A 69 9.04 14.35 -2.14
C GLY A 69 8.82 13.96 -0.68
N LYS A 70 8.34 12.73 -0.45
CA LYS A 70 8.22 12.18 0.90
C LYS A 70 9.61 11.86 1.42
N ARG A 71 9.93 12.31 2.63
CA ARG A 71 11.21 12.00 3.30
C ARG A 71 11.01 11.04 4.46
N VAL A 72 11.99 10.17 4.68
CA VAL A 72 12.03 9.26 5.83
C VAL A 72 12.47 10.05 7.07
N VAL A 73 11.63 10.09 8.11
CA VAL A 73 11.89 10.86 9.34
C VAL A 73 11.66 10.01 10.59
N ASP A 74 12.53 10.19 11.57
CA ASP A 74 12.29 9.73 12.95
C ASP A 74 11.32 10.70 13.64
N ILE A 75 10.10 10.23 13.91
CA ILE A 75 9.00 10.98 14.50
C ILE A 75 9.40 11.62 15.84
N MET A 76 10.38 11.04 16.53
CA MET A 76 10.79 11.50 17.86
C MET A 76 11.79 12.64 17.81
N LYS A 77 12.38 12.87 16.64
CA LYS A 77 13.25 14.01 16.35
C LYS A 77 12.46 15.21 15.81
N LEU A 78 11.19 15.02 15.44
CA LEU A 78 10.29 16.11 15.06
C LEU A 78 9.97 17.02 16.24
N GLY A 79 9.80 18.32 15.95
CA GLY A 79 9.27 19.28 16.92
C GLY A 79 7.83 18.94 17.33
N GLY A 80 7.37 19.51 18.46
CA GLY A 80 6.03 19.23 18.99
C GLY A 80 4.91 19.56 17.99
N LEU A 81 5.01 20.71 17.31
CA LEU A 81 4.04 21.14 16.31
C LEU A 81 4.06 20.26 15.06
N GLU A 82 5.23 19.97 14.51
CA GLU A 82 5.39 19.10 13.34
C GLU A 82 4.85 17.69 13.59
N ARG A 83 5.12 17.15 14.79
CA ARG A 83 4.59 15.85 15.21
C ARG A 83 3.07 15.87 15.31
N HIS A 84 2.48 16.94 15.86
CA HIS A 84 1.04 17.07 15.95
C HIS A 84 0.40 17.12 14.55
N MET A 85 0.91 17.98 13.66
CA MET A 85 0.42 18.07 12.27
C MET A 85 0.55 16.74 11.52
N PHE A 86 1.64 16.00 11.75
CA PHE A 86 1.83 14.67 11.17
C PHE A 86 0.75 13.68 11.60
N ILE A 87 0.43 13.65 12.90
CA ILE A 87 -0.61 12.76 13.45
C ILE A 87 -1.98 13.14 12.91
N GLU A 88 -2.32 14.43 12.86
CA GLU A 88 -3.59 14.91 12.31
C GLU A 88 -3.75 14.53 10.82
N ASN A 89 -2.69 14.74 10.03
CA ASN A 89 -2.69 14.38 8.61
C ASN A 89 -2.80 12.86 8.39
N LEU A 90 -2.18 12.06 9.26
CA LEU A 90 -2.28 10.61 9.22
C LEU A 90 -3.71 10.16 9.50
N LEU A 91 -4.31 10.65 10.59
CA LEU A 91 -5.67 10.28 10.98
C LEU A 91 -6.70 10.66 9.91
N LYS A 92 -6.55 11.82 9.27
CA LYS A 92 -7.46 12.28 8.21
C LYS A 92 -7.60 11.30 7.05
N ARG A 93 -6.54 10.58 6.68
CA ARG A 93 -6.55 9.64 5.54
C ARG A 93 -6.98 8.24 5.94
N VAL A 94 -6.78 7.84 7.20
CA VAL A 94 -7.05 6.48 7.69
C VAL A 94 -8.53 6.11 7.59
N GLU A 95 -9.44 7.05 7.84
CA GLU A 95 -10.88 6.78 7.76
C GLU A 95 -11.33 6.46 6.33
N ASP A 96 -10.90 7.27 5.35
CA ASP A 96 -11.19 7.07 3.93
C ASP A 96 -10.62 5.75 3.41
N ASP A 97 -9.38 5.42 3.80
CA ASP A 97 -8.71 4.19 3.42
C ASP A 97 -9.40 2.95 4.02
N ASN A 98 -9.79 3.02 5.30
CA ASN A 98 -10.55 1.97 5.97
C ASN A 98 -11.91 1.76 5.31
N PHE A 99 -12.63 2.83 5.00
CA PHE A 99 -13.91 2.75 4.30
C PHE A 99 -13.75 2.01 2.95
N ARG A 100 -12.76 2.41 2.14
CA ARG A 100 -12.46 1.77 0.85
C ARG A 100 -12.09 0.29 1.01
N LEU A 101 -11.31 -0.05 2.03
CA LEU A 101 -10.94 -1.44 2.33
C LEU A 101 -12.18 -2.28 2.70
N LEU A 102 -13.00 -1.79 3.63
CA LEU A 102 -14.20 -2.47 4.09
C LEU A 102 -15.23 -2.63 2.98
N GLN A 103 -15.38 -1.61 2.12
CA GLN A 103 -16.25 -1.68 0.95
C GLN A 103 -15.81 -2.81 0.00
N LYS A 104 -14.52 -2.86 -0.36
CA LYS A 104 -13.99 -3.92 -1.23
C LYS A 104 -14.11 -5.31 -0.60
N LEU A 105 -13.94 -5.42 0.71
CA LEU A 105 -14.13 -6.68 1.43
C LEU A 105 -15.60 -7.12 1.38
N LYS A 106 -16.54 -6.21 1.65
CA LYS A 106 -17.97 -6.48 1.52
C LYS A 106 -18.33 -6.97 0.12
N GLU A 107 -17.89 -6.26 -0.93
CA GLU A 107 -18.16 -6.67 -2.31
C GLU A 107 -17.61 -8.07 -2.63
N ARG A 108 -16.45 -8.44 -2.07
CA ARG A 108 -15.88 -9.78 -2.24
C ARG A 108 -16.71 -10.85 -1.54
N ILE A 109 -17.18 -10.58 -0.33
CA ILE A 109 -18.03 -11.48 0.45
C ILE A 109 -19.39 -11.64 -0.26
N ASP A 110 -20.04 -10.54 -0.62
CA ASP A 110 -21.34 -10.53 -1.31
C ASP A 110 -21.27 -11.31 -2.64
N ARG A 111 -20.16 -11.21 -3.38
CA ARG A 111 -19.95 -12.02 -4.59
C ARG A 111 -19.88 -13.50 -4.27
N GLN A 112 -19.15 -13.90 -3.23
CA GLN A 112 -19.05 -15.32 -2.84
C GLN A 112 -20.38 -15.87 -2.33
N GLU A 113 -21.14 -15.10 -1.56
CA GLU A 113 -22.47 -15.49 -1.08
C GLU A 113 -23.43 -15.74 -2.25
N LYS A 114 -23.46 -14.83 -3.22
CA LYS A 114 -24.28 -14.98 -4.44
C LYS A 114 -23.86 -16.20 -5.26
N LEU A 115 -22.55 -16.41 -5.44
CA LEU A 115 -22.01 -17.58 -6.14
C LEU A 115 -22.39 -18.89 -5.45
N MET A 116 -22.26 -18.94 -4.12
CA MET A 116 -22.64 -20.11 -3.32
C MET A 116 -24.13 -20.41 -3.44
N THR A 117 -24.97 -19.39 -3.29
CA THR A 117 -26.43 -19.50 -3.42
C THR A 117 -26.84 -19.96 -4.81
N PHE A 118 -26.26 -19.38 -5.86
CA PHE A 118 -26.51 -19.79 -7.24
C PHE A 118 -26.14 -21.26 -7.49
N ASN A 119 -24.97 -21.70 -7.00
CA ASN A 119 -24.54 -23.09 -7.16
C ASN A 119 -25.43 -24.08 -6.41
N ILE A 120 -25.91 -23.73 -5.21
CA ILE A 120 -26.85 -24.56 -4.45
C ILE A 120 -28.17 -24.69 -5.22
N ILE A 121 -28.75 -23.59 -5.69
CA ILE A 121 -30.01 -23.61 -6.46
C ILE A 121 -29.82 -24.41 -7.76
N ALA A 122 -28.74 -24.18 -8.51
CA ALA A 122 -28.44 -24.91 -9.74
C ALA A 122 -28.25 -26.42 -9.50
N CYS A 123 -27.76 -26.82 -8.33
CA CYS A 123 -27.67 -28.23 -7.94
C CYS A 123 -29.04 -28.85 -7.65
N GLN A 124 -29.96 -28.08 -7.04
CA GLN A 124 -31.31 -28.54 -6.69
C GLN A 124 -32.28 -28.59 -7.89
N THR A 125 -32.04 -27.79 -8.94
CA THR A 125 -32.91 -27.73 -10.14
C THR A 125 -32.50 -28.68 -11.25
N LYS A 126 -31.38 -29.41 -11.10
CA LYS A 126 -30.86 -30.36 -12.10
C LYS A 126 -31.25 -31.83 -11.81
N THR A 127 -32.10 -32.04 -10.81
CA THR A 127 -32.80 -33.29 -10.47
C THR A 127 -34.27 -33.16 -10.84
#